data_AF-A0A1I0JT22-F1
#
_entry.id   AF-A0A1I0JT22-F1
#
_cell.length_a   1.000
_cell.length_b   1.000
_cell.length_c   1.000
_cell.angle_alpha   90.00
_cell.angle_beta   90.00
_cell.angle_gamma   90.00
#
_symmetry.space_group_name_H-M   'P 1'
#
loop_
_entity.id
_entity.type
_entity.pdbx_description
1 polymer ?
#
loop_
_entity_poly.entity_id
_entity_poly.type
_entity_poly.pdbx_seq_one_letter_code
_entity_poly.pdbx_strand_id
1 'polypeptide(L)'
;MSVINMTGTGAGGIDLDELTALQKDVVKGKIAGVSGFDEPVEGTLELTGNTDESDVVSGKTFYSDNPYLRKTGSLSLTGNAQIGHVLAGETFYTNNCKTKLTGTMTVNSLLSFSVAAYSGRRVLAKWQNPNQAAGKPFSGVIIRYSTGGYPGVTGGTQVYKGAGNNTAVGGWSQTYIDMPALNTTYYFSCYPYMTCSAGEKTGTALNAVAITSAVINKTFTVSGSYTIPTGYTKMDLFAVGGGAKISYSTSSGGGPPHGGAGGGYTKTVKNLAISPGQVLSVIVGAGNSNGNSGGNGGASSVTRSGSSLIVANGGTVESNGDFSNCGCNGGSGGGAGGYYDKDTTNNNVGGNGGSNGQNGQTKSKPAAKYTYWGGTGQGTSTKAWGSSTGTLYGGGGGGGGVGMAYKSHAGGTGGAGGGGAGGAGGDGLKDGYPGKSGTPNTGGGGGAGGGSDVKANGASGSGGSGIVLLKLY
;
A
#
# COMPACT_ATOMS: atom_id res chain seq x y z
N MET A 1 -48.71 24.05 -86.19
CA MET A 1 -49.58 22.87 -86.41
C MET A 1 -49.04 22.17 -87.65
N SER A 2 -48.20 21.15 -87.49
CA SER A 2 -47.78 20.31 -88.62
C SER A 2 -48.63 19.06 -88.58
N VAL A 3 -49.60 18.98 -89.49
CA VAL A 3 -50.35 17.76 -89.77
C VAL A 3 -49.33 16.76 -90.29
N ILE A 4 -49.17 15.61 -89.63
CA ILE A 4 -48.48 14.47 -90.25
C ILE A 4 -49.42 14.01 -91.35
N ASN A 5 -49.18 14.51 -92.57
CA ASN A 5 -49.86 14.05 -93.76
C ASN A 5 -49.18 12.75 -94.18
N MET A 6 -49.76 11.60 -93.84
CA MET A 6 -49.33 10.31 -94.38
C MET A 6 -49.77 10.25 -95.85
N THR A 7 -49.00 10.86 -96.76
CA THR A 7 -49.22 10.69 -98.19
C THR A 7 -48.61 9.37 -98.64
N GLY A 8 -49.40 8.30 -98.56
CA GLY A 8 -49.19 7.11 -99.39
C GLY A 8 -49.84 7.34 -100.75
N THR A 9 -49.05 7.48 -101.80
CA THR A 9 -49.52 7.44 -103.19
C THR A 9 -49.92 5.99 -103.52
N GLY A 10 -51.16 5.63 -103.20
CA GLY A 10 -51.74 4.31 -103.48
C GLY A 10 -52.91 4.04 -102.53
N ALA A 11 -54.08 3.73 -103.08
CA ALA A 11 -55.35 3.55 -102.38
C ALA A 11 -55.39 2.28 -101.49
N GLY A 12 -54.60 2.28 -100.41
CA GLY A 12 -54.73 1.36 -99.28
C GLY A 12 -54.83 2.19 -98.01
N GLY A 13 -56.06 2.46 -97.55
CA GLY A 13 -56.29 3.00 -96.21
C GLY A 13 -55.82 1.98 -95.18
N ILE A 14 -55.31 2.45 -94.05
CA ILE A 14 -55.03 1.58 -92.90
C ILE A 14 -56.38 1.15 -92.33
N ASP A 15 -56.59 -0.16 -92.15
CA ASP A 15 -57.78 -0.68 -91.48
C ASP A 15 -57.71 -0.29 -89.99
N LEU A 16 -58.80 0.29 -89.47
CA LEU A 16 -58.90 0.69 -88.05
C LEU A 16 -58.81 -0.53 -87.12
N ASP A 17 -59.20 -1.71 -87.61
CA ASP A 17 -59.06 -2.99 -86.89
C ASP A 17 -57.61 -3.50 -86.85
N GLU A 18 -56.72 -2.95 -87.68
CA GLU A 18 -55.28 -3.24 -87.66
C GLU A 18 -54.49 -2.24 -86.78
N LEU A 19 -55.12 -1.14 -86.32
CA LEU A 19 -54.51 -0.22 -85.38
C LEU A 19 -54.39 -0.85 -83.98
N THR A 20 -53.21 -0.72 -83.38
CA THR A 20 -52.92 -1.27 -82.05
C THR A 20 -52.74 -0.21 -80.96
N ALA A 21 -52.58 1.06 -81.35
CA ALA A 21 -52.51 2.18 -80.41
C ALA A 21 -53.91 2.51 -79.88
N LEU A 22 -54.03 2.70 -78.56
CA LEU A 22 -55.25 3.14 -77.89
C LEU A 22 -55.22 4.65 -77.67
N GLN A 23 -56.38 5.26 -77.40
CA GLN A 23 -56.47 6.68 -77.05
C GLN A 23 -55.54 7.08 -75.87
N LYS A 24 -55.35 6.18 -74.91
CA LYS A 24 -54.45 6.36 -73.75
C LYS A 24 -52.96 6.26 -74.08
N ASP A 25 -52.60 5.83 -75.29
CA ASP A 25 -51.21 5.76 -75.75
C ASP A 25 -50.82 7.05 -76.51
N VAL A 26 -51.82 7.88 -76.86
CA VAL A 26 -51.64 9.17 -77.54
C VAL A 26 -51.57 10.29 -76.51
N VAL A 27 -50.56 11.17 -76.64
CA VAL A 27 -50.35 12.32 -75.74
C VAL A 27 -51.53 13.28 -75.79
N LYS A 28 -52.00 13.72 -74.62
CA LYS A 28 -53.09 14.69 -74.47
C LYS A 28 -52.85 15.96 -75.30
N GLY A 29 -53.88 16.46 -75.98
CA GLY A 29 -53.76 17.56 -76.96
C GLY A 29 -53.33 17.15 -78.38
N LYS A 30 -53.05 15.86 -78.65
CA LYS A 30 -52.76 15.34 -79.99
C LYS A 30 -53.93 14.51 -80.52
N ILE A 31 -54.24 14.66 -81.80
CA ILE A 31 -55.28 13.89 -82.50
C ILE A 31 -54.62 12.82 -83.36
N ALA A 32 -55.07 11.57 -83.24
CA ALA A 32 -54.58 10.45 -84.04
C ALA A 32 -55.68 9.39 -84.28
N GLY A 33 -55.55 8.61 -85.35
CA GLY A 33 -56.32 7.39 -85.52
C GLY A 33 -55.84 6.33 -84.52
N VAL A 34 -56.77 5.69 -83.82
CA VAL A 34 -56.50 4.70 -82.77
C VAL A 34 -57.52 3.56 -82.87
N SER A 35 -57.18 2.40 -82.32
CA SER A 35 -58.04 1.21 -82.32
C SER A 35 -59.40 1.49 -81.65
N GLY A 36 -60.48 1.01 -82.26
CA GLY A 36 -61.83 1.10 -81.71
C GLY A 36 -62.52 2.46 -81.87
N PHE A 37 -61.96 3.38 -82.67
CA PHE A 37 -62.58 4.66 -83.01
C PHE A 37 -62.59 4.87 -84.52
N ASP A 38 -63.77 5.17 -85.09
CA ASP A 38 -63.94 5.41 -86.53
C ASP A 38 -63.34 6.75 -87.01
N GLU A 39 -63.13 7.69 -86.09
CA GLU A 39 -62.59 9.01 -86.37
C GLU A 39 -61.33 9.27 -85.50
N PRO A 40 -60.37 10.09 -85.98
CA PRO A 40 -59.23 10.49 -85.16
C PRO A 40 -59.68 11.17 -83.86
N VAL A 41 -59.21 10.66 -82.71
CA VAL A 41 -59.56 11.20 -81.38
C VAL A 41 -58.37 11.86 -80.71
N GLU A 42 -58.67 12.80 -79.80
CA GLU A 42 -57.65 13.39 -78.93
C GLU A 42 -57.15 12.35 -77.91
N GLY A 43 -55.83 12.24 -77.77
CA GLY A 43 -55.19 11.36 -76.81
C GLY A 43 -55.45 11.75 -75.35
N THR A 44 -55.22 10.80 -74.44
CA THR A 44 -55.38 11.03 -72.99
C THR A 44 -54.10 10.75 -72.18
N LEU A 45 -52.97 10.43 -72.82
CA LEU A 45 -51.70 10.22 -72.12
C LEU A 45 -51.16 11.56 -71.59
N GLU A 46 -51.13 11.69 -70.28
CA GLU A 46 -50.61 12.86 -69.57
C GLU A 46 -49.63 12.39 -68.50
N LEU A 47 -48.42 12.95 -68.50
CA LEU A 47 -47.46 12.72 -67.41
C LEU A 47 -47.75 13.74 -66.31
N THR A 48 -47.93 13.27 -65.08
CA THR A 48 -48.26 14.12 -63.92
C THR A 48 -47.20 14.05 -62.82
N GLY A 49 -45.96 13.71 -63.17
CA GLY A 49 -44.84 13.67 -62.24
C GLY A 49 -44.52 15.07 -61.69
N ASN A 50 -44.03 15.12 -60.46
CA ASN A 50 -43.68 16.36 -59.75
C ASN A 50 -42.18 16.44 -59.41
N THR A 51 -41.37 15.50 -59.91
CA THR A 51 -39.92 15.46 -59.73
C THR A 51 -39.25 16.55 -60.56
N ASP A 52 -38.32 17.28 -59.97
CA ASP A 52 -37.46 18.23 -60.68
C ASP A 52 -36.02 17.70 -60.85
N GLU A 53 -35.15 18.48 -61.52
CA GLU A 53 -33.77 18.06 -61.76
C GLU A 53 -32.98 17.86 -60.45
N SER A 54 -33.28 18.63 -59.41
CA SER A 54 -32.59 18.58 -58.12
C SER A 54 -32.98 17.36 -57.26
N ASP A 55 -34.06 16.68 -57.59
CA ASP A 55 -34.47 15.42 -56.96
C ASP A 55 -33.75 14.20 -57.57
N VAL A 56 -33.21 14.33 -58.78
CA VAL A 56 -32.63 13.22 -59.54
C VAL A 56 -31.11 13.29 -59.56
N VAL A 57 -30.46 12.17 -59.26
CA VAL A 57 -28.99 12.05 -59.24
C VAL A 57 -28.39 12.57 -60.55
N SER A 58 -27.35 13.39 -60.41
CA SER A 58 -26.66 14.03 -61.52
C SER A 58 -26.33 13.05 -62.66
N GLY A 59 -26.69 13.43 -63.89
CA GLY A 59 -26.44 12.65 -65.11
C GLY A 59 -27.44 11.52 -65.39
N LYS A 60 -28.43 11.28 -64.52
CA LYS A 60 -29.57 10.40 -64.82
C LYS A 60 -30.66 11.18 -65.54
N THR A 61 -31.34 10.55 -66.50
CA THR A 61 -32.41 11.18 -67.28
C THR A 61 -33.77 10.68 -66.88
N PHE A 62 -34.79 11.53 -67.00
CA PHE A 62 -36.18 11.20 -66.65
C PHE A 62 -37.16 12.08 -67.43
N TYR A 63 -38.43 11.67 -67.42
CA TYR A 63 -39.58 12.45 -67.86
C TYR A 63 -40.50 12.63 -66.64
N SER A 64 -41.00 13.84 -66.41
CA SER A 64 -41.78 14.18 -65.20
C SER A 64 -43.22 14.55 -65.56
N ASP A 65 -43.39 15.73 -66.15
CA ASP A 65 -44.68 16.38 -66.47
C ASP A 65 -44.89 16.56 -67.98
N ASN A 66 -43.86 16.33 -68.79
CA ASN A 66 -43.90 16.49 -70.24
C ASN A 66 -43.24 15.29 -70.94
N PRO A 67 -43.98 14.51 -71.73
CA PRO A 67 -43.44 13.32 -72.41
C PRO A 67 -42.43 13.64 -73.51
N TYR A 68 -42.30 14.90 -73.92
CA TYR A 68 -41.36 15.35 -74.93
C TYR A 68 -40.09 15.97 -74.35
N LEU A 69 -40.08 16.30 -73.05
CA LEU A 69 -38.94 16.94 -72.40
C LEU A 69 -38.23 15.94 -71.49
N ARG A 70 -37.16 15.36 -72.02
CA ARG A 70 -36.22 14.58 -71.22
C ARG A 70 -35.38 15.53 -70.38
N LYS A 71 -35.57 15.51 -69.06
CA LYS A 71 -34.76 16.26 -68.10
C LYS A 71 -33.56 15.43 -67.67
N THR A 72 -32.50 16.09 -67.22
CA THR A 72 -31.32 15.43 -66.64
C THR A 72 -31.18 15.88 -65.20
N GLY A 73 -31.02 14.94 -64.28
CA GLY A 73 -30.84 15.23 -62.87
C GLY A 73 -29.59 16.07 -62.60
N SER A 74 -29.65 16.86 -61.53
CA SER A 74 -28.61 17.78 -61.05
C SER A 74 -28.25 17.56 -59.58
N LEU A 75 -28.89 16.61 -58.87
CA LEU A 75 -28.57 16.28 -57.48
C LEU A 75 -27.13 15.76 -57.35
N SER A 76 -26.29 16.53 -56.66
CA SER A 76 -24.89 16.18 -56.38
C SER A 76 -24.73 15.71 -54.94
N LEU A 77 -24.27 14.47 -54.77
CA LEU A 77 -23.98 13.89 -53.46
C LEU A 77 -22.49 14.06 -53.16
N THR A 78 -22.15 14.89 -52.18
CA THR A 78 -20.76 15.30 -51.87
C THR A 78 -20.23 14.79 -50.54
N GLY A 79 -20.92 13.82 -49.92
CA GLY A 79 -20.52 13.27 -48.62
C GLY A 79 -19.10 12.67 -48.64
N ASN A 80 -18.29 13.01 -47.63
CA ASN A 80 -16.88 12.60 -47.51
C ASN A 80 -16.59 11.73 -46.25
N ALA A 81 -17.63 11.35 -45.51
CA ALA A 81 -17.50 10.51 -44.33
C ALA A 81 -16.80 9.18 -44.64
N GLN A 82 -15.89 8.77 -43.76
CA GLN A 82 -15.12 7.53 -43.90
C GLN A 82 -15.65 6.48 -42.93
N ILE A 83 -15.66 5.20 -43.34
CA ILE A 83 -16.13 4.10 -42.49
C ILE A 83 -15.37 4.02 -41.15
N GLY A 84 -14.08 4.39 -41.15
CA GLY A 84 -13.25 4.42 -39.94
C GLY A 84 -13.57 5.57 -38.97
N HIS A 85 -14.39 6.55 -39.36
CA HIS A 85 -14.82 7.65 -38.49
C HIS A 85 -16.24 7.44 -37.94
N VAL A 86 -16.92 6.38 -38.38
CA VAL A 86 -18.29 6.05 -37.98
C VAL A 86 -18.24 4.81 -37.08
N LEU A 87 -18.96 4.85 -35.95
CA LEU A 87 -19.01 3.76 -34.97
C LEU A 87 -19.34 2.42 -35.63
N ALA A 88 -18.67 1.36 -35.18
CA ALA A 88 -18.91 0.02 -35.70
C ALA A 88 -20.39 -0.39 -35.57
N GLY A 89 -20.98 -0.83 -36.67
CA GLY A 89 -22.39 -1.23 -36.77
C GLY A 89 -23.35 -0.12 -37.20
N GLU A 90 -22.97 1.15 -37.08
CA GLU A 90 -23.76 2.27 -37.61
C GLU A 90 -23.66 2.35 -39.13
N THR A 91 -24.71 2.85 -39.80
CA THR A 91 -24.78 2.88 -41.27
C THR A 91 -25.01 4.27 -41.83
N PHE A 92 -24.48 4.56 -43.01
CA PHE A 92 -24.57 5.87 -43.67
C PHE A 92 -24.45 5.78 -45.20
N TYR A 93 -24.77 6.88 -45.88
CA TYR A 93 -24.55 7.07 -47.33
C TYR A 93 -23.57 8.23 -47.54
N THR A 94 -22.85 8.24 -48.67
CA THR A 94 -21.90 9.30 -49.03
C THR A 94 -22.23 9.92 -50.38
N ASN A 95 -21.41 9.68 -51.40
CA ASN A 95 -21.58 10.19 -52.76
C ASN A 95 -22.42 9.25 -53.65
N ASN A 96 -22.84 8.10 -53.12
CA ASN A 96 -23.66 7.13 -53.84
C ASN A 96 -24.87 6.73 -52.98
N CYS A 97 -26.07 7.15 -53.40
CA CYS A 97 -27.32 6.84 -52.72
C CYS A 97 -27.75 5.37 -52.79
N LYS A 98 -27.09 4.54 -53.62
CA LYS A 98 -27.38 3.11 -53.75
C LYS A 98 -26.50 2.24 -52.85
N THR A 99 -25.38 2.78 -52.38
CA THR A 99 -24.42 2.03 -51.56
C THR A 99 -24.49 2.48 -50.12
N LYS A 100 -25.11 1.64 -49.28
CA LYS A 100 -25.08 1.84 -47.83
C LYS A 100 -23.72 1.37 -47.29
N LEU A 101 -23.05 2.23 -46.55
CA LEU A 101 -21.78 1.92 -45.88
C LEU A 101 -22.03 1.62 -44.40
N THR A 102 -21.17 0.80 -43.80
CA THR A 102 -21.21 0.48 -42.37
C THR A 102 -19.91 0.96 -41.72
N GLY A 103 -20.03 1.64 -40.58
CA GLY A 103 -18.90 2.11 -39.79
C GLY A 103 -18.06 0.96 -39.25
N THR A 104 -16.78 1.23 -39.02
CA THR A 104 -15.79 0.27 -38.49
C THR A 104 -15.02 0.80 -37.29
N MET A 105 -15.34 2.02 -36.83
CA MET A 105 -14.64 2.66 -35.73
C MET A 105 -14.83 1.89 -34.43
N THR A 106 -13.71 1.49 -33.82
CA THR A 106 -13.65 0.77 -32.55
C THR A 106 -12.46 1.25 -31.74
N VAL A 107 -12.50 1.13 -30.42
CA VAL A 107 -11.39 1.57 -29.56
C VAL A 107 -10.13 0.76 -29.88
N ASN A 108 -8.98 1.41 -29.90
CA ASN A 108 -7.70 0.74 -30.11
C ASN A 108 -7.32 -0.17 -28.91
N SER A 109 -6.38 -1.08 -29.13
CA SER A 109 -5.96 -2.08 -28.14
C SER A 109 -4.58 -1.77 -27.57
N LEU A 110 -4.45 -1.87 -26.25
CA LEU A 110 -3.16 -1.74 -25.58
C LEU A 110 -2.20 -2.84 -26.04
N LEU A 111 -0.91 -2.51 -26.14
CA LEU A 111 0.12 -3.50 -26.50
C LEU A 111 0.57 -4.33 -25.30
N SER A 112 0.52 -3.75 -24.10
CA SER A 112 0.92 -4.42 -22.87
C SER A 112 0.33 -3.73 -21.64
N PHE A 113 0.17 -4.49 -20.56
CA PHE A 113 -0.20 -3.98 -19.24
C PHE A 113 0.46 -4.83 -18.15
N SER A 114 1.05 -4.18 -17.15
CA SER A 114 1.57 -4.82 -15.96
C SER A 114 1.37 -3.93 -14.73
N VAL A 115 1.28 -4.56 -13.57
CA VAL A 115 1.22 -3.87 -12.27
C VAL A 115 2.20 -4.56 -11.33
N ALA A 116 3.02 -3.78 -10.64
CA ALA A 116 3.96 -4.29 -9.67
C ALA A 116 3.85 -3.54 -8.33
N ALA A 117 4.18 -4.23 -7.24
CA ALA A 117 4.35 -3.60 -5.94
C ALA A 117 5.42 -2.51 -6.03
N TYR A 118 5.18 -1.36 -5.40
CA TYR A 118 6.16 -0.28 -5.35
C TYR A 118 6.66 -0.03 -3.92
N SER A 119 5.75 0.32 -3.01
CA SER A 119 6.06 0.44 -1.58
C SER A 119 4.79 0.49 -0.76
N GLY A 120 4.72 -0.31 0.30
CA GLY A 120 3.55 -0.37 1.16
C GLY A 120 2.30 -0.64 0.35
N ARG A 121 1.31 0.24 0.49
CA ARG A 121 0.04 0.18 -0.26
C ARG A 121 0.16 0.63 -1.71
N ARG A 122 1.27 1.21 -2.14
CA ARG A 122 1.43 1.77 -3.48
C ARG A 122 1.89 0.70 -4.48
N VAL A 123 1.25 0.69 -5.64
CA VAL A 123 1.64 -0.09 -6.82
C VAL A 123 1.99 0.83 -7.98
N LEU A 124 2.79 0.34 -8.92
CA LEU A 124 3.08 0.99 -10.19
C LEU A 124 2.37 0.24 -11.31
N ALA A 125 1.40 0.89 -11.95
CA ALA A 125 0.75 0.39 -13.15
C ALA A 125 1.46 0.94 -14.38
N LYS A 126 1.80 0.06 -15.32
CA LYS A 126 2.46 0.38 -16.59
C LYS A 126 1.70 -0.22 -17.76
N TRP A 127 1.51 0.55 -18.81
CA TRP A 127 0.92 0.07 -20.06
C TRP A 127 1.69 0.62 -21.25
N GLN A 128 1.57 -0.07 -22.37
CA GLN A 128 2.11 0.39 -23.64
C GLN A 128 0.97 0.85 -24.53
N ASN A 129 1.05 2.10 -24.97
CA ASN A 129 0.05 2.74 -25.82
C ASN A 129 -0.05 2.00 -27.16
N PRO A 130 -1.23 1.99 -27.80
CA PRO A 130 -1.41 1.37 -29.10
C PRO A 130 -0.52 2.00 -30.17
N ASN A 131 -0.25 1.22 -31.22
CA ASN A 131 0.20 1.77 -32.50
C ASN A 131 -0.97 2.50 -33.19
N GLN A 132 -0.66 3.54 -33.95
CA GLN A 132 -1.66 4.27 -34.70
C GLN A 132 -2.27 3.35 -35.77
N ALA A 133 -3.59 3.28 -35.81
CA ALA A 133 -4.33 2.51 -36.80
C ALA A 133 -5.58 3.28 -37.23
N ALA A 134 -5.86 3.28 -38.53
CA ALA A 134 -7.03 3.95 -39.09
C ALA A 134 -8.32 3.37 -38.49
N GLY A 135 -9.23 4.24 -38.06
CA GLY A 135 -10.48 3.86 -37.39
C GLY A 135 -10.33 3.22 -36.01
N LYS A 136 -9.14 3.32 -35.40
CA LYS A 136 -8.85 2.82 -34.05
C LYS A 136 -8.38 3.96 -33.15
N PRO A 137 -9.28 4.88 -32.72
CA PRO A 137 -8.92 5.96 -31.81
C PRO A 137 -8.56 5.45 -30.41
N PHE A 138 -7.76 6.24 -29.70
CA PHE A 138 -7.34 6.01 -28.31
C PHE A 138 -7.22 7.34 -27.58
N SER A 139 -7.84 7.45 -26.41
CA SER A 139 -7.78 8.65 -25.55
C SER A 139 -7.03 8.41 -24.24
N GLY A 140 -6.86 7.15 -23.82
CA GLY A 140 -6.20 6.78 -22.59
C GLY A 140 -6.70 5.45 -22.05
N VAL A 141 -6.50 5.21 -20.76
CA VAL A 141 -6.92 3.99 -20.08
C VAL A 141 -7.81 4.26 -18.87
N ILE A 142 -8.64 3.28 -18.55
CA ILE A 142 -9.38 3.16 -17.30
C ILE A 142 -8.84 1.92 -16.58
N ILE A 143 -8.31 2.09 -15.37
CA ILE A 143 -7.82 0.98 -14.55
C ILE A 143 -8.80 0.75 -13.42
N ARG A 144 -9.25 -0.50 -13.30
CA ARG A 144 -10.12 -0.98 -12.23
C ARG A 144 -9.42 -2.08 -11.45
N TYR A 145 -9.74 -2.22 -10.17
CA TYR A 145 -9.26 -3.32 -9.34
C TYR A 145 -10.38 -4.03 -8.58
N SER A 146 -10.07 -5.25 -8.13
CA SER A 146 -10.85 -6.04 -7.16
C SER A 146 -9.92 -6.99 -6.40
N THR A 147 -10.36 -7.48 -5.24
CA THR A 147 -9.67 -8.53 -4.47
C THR A 147 -10.19 -9.93 -4.77
N GLY A 148 -11.32 -10.06 -5.49
CA GLY A 148 -11.98 -11.33 -5.79
C GLY A 148 -11.77 -11.88 -7.21
N GLY A 149 -11.01 -11.18 -8.06
CA GLY A 149 -10.78 -11.55 -9.47
C GLY A 149 -10.75 -10.32 -10.39
N TYR A 150 -10.52 -10.53 -11.69
CA TYR A 150 -10.40 -9.42 -12.66
C TYR A 150 -11.75 -8.70 -12.87
N PRO A 151 -11.85 -7.39 -12.59
CA PRO A 151 -13.10 -6.67 -12.71
C PRO A 151 -13.51 -6.41 -14.16
N GLY A 152 -14.81 -6.61 -14.46
CA GLY A 152 -15.44 -6.17 -15.70
C GLY A 152 -15.53 -4.63 -15.82
N VAL A 153 -16.05 -4.14 -16.95
CA VAL A 153 -16.19 -2.70 -17.26
C VAL A 153 -16.95 -1.93 -16.18
N THR A 154 -17.98 -2.53 -15.59
CA THR A 154 -18.79 -1.95 -14.51
C THR A 154 -18.46 -2.53 -13.13
N GLY A 155 -17.59 -3.53 -13.06
CA GLY A 155 -17.20 -4.21 -11.83
C GLY A 155 -16.03 -3.52 -11.12
N GLY A 156 -15.75 -4.00 -9.90
CA GLY A 156 -14.64 -3.53 -9.08
C GLY A 156 -14.70 -2.03 -8.78
N THR A 157 -13.54 -1.47 -8.44
CA THR A 157 -13.37 -0.04 -8.18
C THR A 157 -12.45 0.58 -9.22
N GLN A 158 -12.87 1.68 -9.85
CA GLN A 158 -12.02 2.46 -10.74
C GLN A 158 -11.00 3.26 -9.92
N VAL A 159 -9.72 3.08 -10.20
CA VAL A 159 -8.60 3.74 -9.51
C VAL A 159 -7.86 4.75 -10.36
N TYR A 160 -8.01 4.67 -11.68
CA TYR A 160 -7.34 5.59 -12.58
C TYR A 160 -8.14 5.77 -13.88
N LYS A 161 -8.09 6.99 -14.41
CA LYS A 161 -8.55 7.33 -15.76
C LYS A 161 -7.62 8.39 -16.35
N GLY A 162 -7.11 8.17 -17.55
CA GLY A 162 -6.33 9.15 -18.28
C GLY A 162 -5.30 8.53 -19.21
N ALA A 163 -4.53 9.38 -19.89
CA ALA A 163 -3.51 8.97 -20.86
C ALA A 163 -2.15 8.59 -20.21
N GLY A 164 -2.02 8.73 -18.89
CA GLY A 164 -0.78 8.50 -18.15
C GLY A 164 0.22 9.63 -18.31
N ASN A 165 1.50 9.32 -18.09
CA ASN A 165 2.62 10.25 -18.18
C ASN A 165 3.26 10.34 -19.58
N ASN A 166 2.79 9.56 -20.56
CA ASN A 166 3.35 9.52 -21.91
C ASN A 166 2.24 9.19 -22.92
N THR A 167 2.02 10.08 -23.89
CA THR A 167 0.98 9.94 -24.91
C THR A 167 1.52 9.52 -26.27
N ALA A 168 2.82 9.24 -26.39
CA ALA A 168 3.43 8.80 -27.64
C ALA A 168 2.85 7.45 -28.10
N VAL A 169 2.67 7.32 -29.41
CA VAL A 169 2.24 6.09 -30.10
C VAL A 169 3.26 4.98 -29.84
N GLY A 170 2.79 3.78 -29.44
CA GLY A 170 3.66 2.65 -29.07
C GLY A 170 4.51 2.89 -27.81
N GLY A 171 4.43 4.07 -27.20
CA GLY A 171 5.20 4.47 -26.03
C GLY A 171 4.70 3.82 -24.74
N TRP A 172 5.60 3.67 -23.78
CA TRP A 172 5.25 3.23 -22.44
C TRP A 172 4.74 4.39 -21.59
N SER A 173 3.61 4.17 -20.92
CA SER A 173 3.07 5.07 -19.93
C SER A 173 2.83 4.36 -18.60
N GLN A 174 2.76 5.13 -17.52
CA GLN A 174 2.65 4.60 -16.17
C GLN A 174 1.99 5.57 -15.20
N THR A 175 1.49 5.03 -14.09
CA THR A 175 0.97 5.80 -12.96
C THR A 175 1.12 5.04 -11.64
N TYR A 176 1.27 5.78 -10.55
CA TYR A 176 1.26 5.22 -9.20
C TYR A 176 -0.18 5.16 -8.68
N ILE A 177 -0.53 4.06 -8.02
CA ILE A 177 -1.86 3.85 -7.44
C ILE A 177 -1.72 3.44 -5.99
N ASP A 178 -2.40 4.13 -5.09
CA ASP A 178 -2.46 3.77 -3.66
C ASP A 178 -3.64 2.84 -3.39
N MET A 179 -3.33 1.65 -2.88
CA MET A 179 -4.33 0.61 -2.59
C MET A 179 -4.87 0.72 -1.15
N PRO A 180 -6.02 0.09 -0.85
CA PRO A 180 -6.61 0.17 0.48
C PRO A 180 -5.78 -0.50 1.59
N ALA A 181 -5.22 -1.67 1.33
CA ALA A 181 -4.59 -2.52 2.35
C ALA A 181 -3.23 -3.06 1.89
N LEU A 182 -2.35 -3.29 2.89
CA LEU A 182 -1.05 -3.95 2.75
C LEU A 182 -1.18 -5.47 2.62
N ASN A 183 -0.12 -6.12 2.14
CA ASN A 183 -0.03 -7.58 1.99
C ASN A 183 -1.30 -8.21 1.35
N THR A 184 -1.91 -7.48 0.42
CA THR A 184 -3.20 -7.84 -0.17
C THR A 184 -3.02 -8.01 -1.66
N THR A 185 -3.51 -9.14 -2.18
CA THR A 185 -3.57 -9.44 -3.61
C THR A 185 -4.69 -8.63 -4.26
N TYR A 186 -4.36 -7.91 -5.32
CA TYR A 186 -5.31 -7.17 -6.13
C TYR A 186 -5.19 -7.59 -7.60
N TYR A 187 -6.35 -7.77 -8.21
CA TYR A 187 -6.51 -8.05 -9.63
C TYR A 187 -6.92 -6.77 -10.33
N PHE A 188 -6.20 -6.42 -11.39
CA PHE A 188 -6.39 -5.18 -12.15
C PHE A 188 -6.83 -5.50 -13.57
N SER A 189 -7.76 -4.69 -14.09
CA SER A 189 -8.15 -4.68 -15.49
C SER A 189 -7.98 -3.27 -16.05
N CYS A 190 -7.22 -3.17 -17.13
CA CYS A 190 -6.90 -1.93 -17.82
C CYS A 190 -7.62 -1.88 -19.16
N TYR A 191 -8.63 -1.02 -19.26
CA TYR A 191 -9.44 -0.84 -20.46
C TYR A 191 -8.93 0.38 -21.22
N PRO A 192 -8.48 0.26 -22.48
CA PRO A 192 -8.32 1.43 -23.33
C PRO A 192 -9.69 2.07 -23.56
N TYR A 193 -9.76 3.40 -23.66
CA TYR A 193 -10.99 4.10 -23.98
C TYR A 193 -10.80 5.14 -25.08
N MET A 194 -11.90 5.51 -25.71
CA MET A 194 -12.01 6.70 -26.55
C MET A 194 -13.26 7.49 -26.21
N THR A 195 -13.20 8.80 -26.37
CA THR A 195 -14.35 9.70 -26.23
C THR A 195 -14.85 10.10 -27.61
N CYS A 196 -16.14 9.94 -27.86
CA CYS A 196 -16.81 10.37 -29.09
C CYS A 196 -18.15 11.05 -28.77
N SER A 197 -18.89 11.48 -29.79
CA SER A 197 -20.21 12.11 -29.62
C SER A 197 -21.24 11.19 -28.94
N ALA A 198 -21.09 9.86 -29.07
CA ALA A 198 -21.91 8.86 -28.38
C ALA A 198 -21.41 8.53 -26.96
N GLY A 199 -20.57 9.40 -26.40
CA GLY A 199 -19.93 9.23 -25.09
C GLY A 199 -18.66 8.41 -25.14
N GLU A 200 -18.31 7.86 -23.98
CA GLU A 200 -17.13 7.01 -23.80
C GLU A 200 -17.40 5.60 -24.30
N LYS A 201 -16.42 5.05 -25.04
CA LYS A 201 -16.40 3.63 -25.42
C LYS A 201 -15.10 3.02 -24.92
N THR A 202 -15.17 1.80 -24.41
CA THR A 202 -14.02 1.01 -23.94
C THR A 202 -13.67 -0.10 -24.92
N GLY A 203 -12.38 -0.38 -25.06
CA GLY A 203 -11.88 -1.56 -25.78
C GLY A 203 -11.70 -2.76 -24.85
N THR A 204 -11.02 -3.79 -25.37
CA THR A 204 -10.71 -5.02 -24.62
C THR A 204 -9.71 -4.74 -23.50
N ALA A 205 -9.96 -5.27 -22.30
CA ALA A 205 -9.05 -5.13 -21.18
C ALA A 205 -7.80 -6.01 -21.32
N LEU A 206 -6.69 -5.50 -20.79
CA LEU A 206 -5.57 -6.32 -20.34
C LEU A 206 -5.56 -6.43 -18.82
N ASN A 207 -5.19 -7.60 -18.32
CA ASN A 207 -5.28 -7.94 -16.91
C ASN A 207 -3.89 -8.09 -16.29
N ALA A 208 -3.75 -7.70 -15.03
CA ALA A 208 -2.53 -7.88 -14.25
C ALA A 208 -2.88 -8.14 -12.78
N VAL A 209 -1.97 -8.76 -12.04
CA VAL A 209 -2.12 -9.02 -10.61
C VAL A 209 -0.91 -8.46 -9.87
N ALA A 210 -1.13 -7.85 -8.71
CA ALA A 210 -0.06 -7.42 -7.84
C ALA A 210 -0.44 -7.62 -6.37
N ILE A 211 0.57 -7.86 -5.54
CA ILE A 211 0.42 -7.95 -4.09
C ILE A 211 1.12 -6.72 -3.51
N THR A 212 0.40 -5.94 -2.71
CA THR A 212 1.00 -4.81 -1.97
C THR A 212 2.03 -5.30 -0.96
N SER A 213 2.99 -4.45 -0.59
CA SER A 213 4.03 -4.83 0.36
C SER A 213 3.44 -5.15 1.74
N ALA A 214 4.14 -5.96 2.52
CA ALA A 214 3.77 -6.26 3.89
C ALA A 214 4.14 -5.13 4.86
N VAL A 215 3.68 -5.27 6.11
CA VAL A 215 4.09 -4.43 7.25
C VAL A 215 5.62 -4.42 7.36
N ILE A 216 6.21 -3.25 7.60
CA ILE A 216 7.65 -3.15 7.88
C ILE A 216 7.88 -3.21 9.38
N ASN A 217 8.73 -4.14 9.82
CA ASN A 217 9.28 -4.15 11.18
C ASN A 217 10.74 -3.71 11.13
N LYS A 218 11.11 -2.68 11.88
CA LYS A 218 12.48 -2.17 11.98
C LYS A 218 12.93 -2.18 13.43
N THR A 219 14.14 -2.68 13.64
CA THR A 219 14.79 -2.71 14.94
C THR A 219 15.99 -1.76 14.93
N PHE A 220 16.08 -0.94 15.96
CA PHE A 220 17.21 -0.06 16.22
C PHE A 220 17.92 -0.53 17.49
N THR A 221 19.12 -1.08 17.30
CA THR A 221 20.07 -1.40 18.38
C THR A 221 21.14 -0.31 18.55
N VAL A 222 21.17 0.65 17.62
CA VAL A 222 22.01 1.86 17.63
C VAL A 222 21.15 3.05 17.23
N SER A 223 21.50 4.22 17.74
CA SER A 223 20.83 5.49 17.40
C SER A 223 21.01 5.81 15.91
N GLY A 224 20.03 6.49 15.32
CA GLY A 224 20.07 6.87 13.91
C GLY A 224 18.77 7.55 13.46
N SER A 225 18.67 7.83 12.17
CA SER A 225 17.47 8.38 11.57
C SER A 225 16.74 7.35 10.72
N TYR A 226 15.44 7.57 10.52
CA TYR A 226 14.63 6.72 9.65
C TYR A 226 13.55 7.53 8.93
N THR A 227 13.60 7.51 7.60
CA THR A 227 12.61 8.17 6.75
C THR A 227 11.45 7.23 6.47
N ILE A 228 10.23 7.68 6.75
CA ILE A 228 9.01 6.93 6.47
C ILE A 228 8.87 6.70 4.95
N PRO A 229 8.82 5.44 4.48
CA PRO A 229 8.64 5.15 3.07
C PRO A 229 7.20 5.43 2.61
N THR A 230 7.05 5.60 1.30
CA THR A 230 5.74 5.77 0.66
C THR A 230 4.82 4.58 0.90
N GLY A 231 3.51 4.81 0.98
CA GLY A 231 2.51 3.74 1.07
C GLY A 231 2.26 3.20 2.49
N TYR A 232 2.83 3.84 3.52
CA TYR A 232 2.54 3.57 4.93
C TYR A 232 1.97 4.82 5.59
N THR A 233 1.01 4.64 6.48
CA THR A 233 0.24 5.76 7.07
C THR A 233 0.06 5.65 8.57
N LYS A 234 0.39 4.50 9.16
CA LYS A 234 0.37 4.27 10.59
C LYS A 234 1.65 3.63 11.07
N MET A 235 1.98 3.88 12.32
CA MET A 235 3.14 3.31 12.99
C MET A 235 2.83 2.93 14.43
N ASP A 236 3.37 1.80 14.86
CA ASP A 236 3.54 1.48 16.28
C ASP A 236 5.02 1.62 16.66
N LEU A 237 5.27 2.10 17.87
CA LEU A 237 6.59 2.22 18.48
C LEU A 237 6.64 1.45 19.80
N PHE A 238 7.74 0.75 20.02
CA PHE A 238 8.10 0.17 21.32
C PHE A 238 9.54 0.56 21.63
N ALA A 239 9.78 1.03 22.85
CA ALA A 239 11.11 1.46 23.27
C ALA A 239 11.44 0.87 24.64
N VAL A 240 12.72 0.53 24.82
CA VAL A 240 13.30 0.07 26.08
C VAL A 240 14.52 0.93 26.38
N GLY A 241 14.61 1.54 27.55
CA GLY A 241 15.82 2.25 27.98
C GLY A 241 17.00 1.30 28.24
N GLY A 242 18.20 1.85 28.42
CA GLY A 242 19.35 1.06 28.86
C GLY A 242 19.20 0.58 30.30
N GLY A 243 19.84 -0.53 30.66
CA GLY A 243 19.91 -1.00 32.04
C GLY A 243 20.86 -0.17 32.90
N ALA A 244 20.61 -0.15 34.20
CA ALA A 244 21.52 0.46 35.17
C ALA A 244 22.72 -0.44 35.49
N LYS A 245 23.70 0.17 36.17
CA LYS A 245 24.81 -0.49 36.85
C LYS A 245 24.84 0.03 38.29
N ILE A 246 25.02 -0.86 39.27
CA ILE A 246 25.24 -0.45 40.65
C ILE A 246 26.74 -0.26 40.93
N SER A 247 27.06 0.67 41.83
CA SER A 247 28.44 0.86 42.32
C SER A 247 28.96 -0.41 43.00
N TYR A 248 30.28 -0.57 43.05
CA TYR A 248 30.93 -1.55 43.93
C TYR A 248 32.19 -0.96 44.54
N SER A 249 32.55 -1.42 45.73
CA SER A 249 33.79 -0.99 46.39
C SER A 249 34.98 -1.86 45.98
N THR A 250 36.12 -1.23 45.68
CA THR A 250 37.42 -1.89 45.43
C THR A 250 38.33 -1.89 46.65
N SER A 251 37.92 -1.32 47.79
CA SER A 251 38.77 -1.26 48.99
C SER A 251 38.81 -2.60 49.71
N SER A 252 40.00 -3.05 50.11
CA SER A 252 40.18 -4.17 51.02
C SER A 252 39.68 -3.80 52.41
N GLY A 253 38.73 -4.58 52.94
CA GLY A 253 38.07 -4.30 54.22
C GLY A 253 36.78 -5.08 54.45
N GLY A 254 36.28 -5.74 53.40
CA GLY A 254 35.08 -6.56 53.44
C GLY A 254 33.79 -5.76 53.54
N GLY A 255 32.71 -6.28 52.97
CA GLY A 255 31.40 -5.62 53.00
C GLY A 255 30.28 -6.50 52.44
N PRO A 256 29.01 -6.24 52.83
CA PRO A 256 27.88 -7.02 52.36
C PRO A 256 27.69 -6.86 50.84
N PRO A 257 27.17 -7.89 50.14
CA PRO A 257 26.99 -7.84 48.69
C PRO A 257 25.90 -6.85 48.28
N HIS A 258 26.07 -6.21 47.13
CA HIS A 258 25.13 -5.21 46.63
C HIS A 258 23.88 -5.83 45.98
N GLY A 259 22.80 -5.05 45.92
CA GLY A 259 21.62 -5.41 45.15
C GLY A 259 21.84 -5.27 43.64
N GLY A 260 21.13 -6.05 42.84
CA GLY A 260 21.19 -5.98 41.39
C GLY A 260 20.62 -4.66 40.85
N ALA A 261 21.10 -4.22 39.69
CA ALA A 261 20.61 -3.00 39.06
C ALA A 261 19.26 -3.21 38.36
N GLY A 262 18.49 -2.11 38.21
CA GLY A 262 17.21 -2.13 37.51
C GLY A 262 17.37 -2.26 36.00
N GLY A 263 16.45 -2.99 35.37
CA GLY A 263 16.34 -3.02 33.91
C GLY A 263 15.79 -1.70 33.35
N GLY A 264 16.02 -1.43 32.07
CA GLY A 264 15.42 -0.32 31.33
C GLY A 264 13.90 -0.39 31.35
N TYR A 265 13.25 0.76 31.55
CA TYR A 265 11.80 0.85 31.43
C TYR A 265 11.39 0.64 29.98
N THR A 266 10.16 0.16 29.79
CA THR A 266 9.57 -0.01 28.47
C THR A 266 8.36 0.88 28.28
N LYS A 267 8.14 1.31 27.04
CA LYS A 267 6.94 2.05 26.63
C LYS A 267 6.47 1.57 25.27
N THR A 268 5.15 1.58 25.05
CA THR A 268 4.53 1.31 23.75
C THR A 268 3.63 2.48 23.35
N VAL A 269 3.67 2.87 22.08
CA VAL A 269 2.71 3.78 21.44
C VAL A 269 2.18 3.09 20.19
N LYS A 270 0.85 3.04 20.00
CA LYS A 270 0.21 2.36 18.86
C LYS A 270 -0.59 3.33 18.02
N ASN A 271 -0.83 2.98 16.76
CA ASN A 271 -1.69 3.69 15.82
C ASN A 271 -1.28 5.16 15.59
N LEU A 272 0.02 5.47 15.65
CA LEU A 272 0.50 6.82 15.38
C LEU A 272 0.34 7.14 13.89
N ALA A 273 -0.34 8.24 13.57
CA ALA A 273 -0.46 8.72 12.20
C ALA A 273 0.91 9.23 11.69
N ILE A 274 1.27 8.82 10.47
CA ILE A 274 2.51 9.19 9.81
C ILE A 274 2.27 9.48 8.33
N SER A 275 3.21 10.19 7.71
CA SER A 275 3.19 10.49 6.28
C SER A 275 4.53 10.11 5.63
N PRO A 276 4.53 9.69 4.36
CA PRO A 276 5.76 9.47 3.61
C PRO A 276 6.71 10.66 3.64
N GLY A 277 8.01 10.39 3.73
CA GLY A 277 9.06 11.41 3.77
C GLY A 277 9.30 12.02 5.15
N GLN A 278 8.46 11.77 6.15
CA GLN A 278 8.75 12.18 7.53
C GLN A 278 10.01 11.49 8.03
N VAL A 279 10.92 12.24 8.66
CA VAL A 279 12.15 11.70 9.25
C VAL A 279 11.98 11.57 10.75
N LEU A 280 12.23 10.37 11.25
CA LEU A 280 12.31 10.05 12.67
C LEU A 280 13.76 10.14 13.12
N SER A 281 14.01 10.73 14.28
CA SER A 281 15.28 10.61 15.00
C SER A 281 15.10 9.60 16.12
N VAL A 282 15.89 8.54 16.10
CA VAL A 282 15.83 7.42 17.04
C VAL A 282 17.09 7.45 17.91
N ILE A 283 16.88 7.50 19.22
CA ILE A 283 17.93 7.37 20.23
C ILE A 283 17.74 6.03 20.92
N VAL A 284 18.79 5.22 20.91
CA VAL A 284 18.88 3.98 21.71
C VAL A 284 19.68 4.30 22.97
N GLY A 285 19.05 4.14 24.12
CA GLY A 285 19.65 4.41 25.42
C GLY A 285 20.81 3.47 25.71
N ALA A 286 21.98 4.02 26.05
CA ALA A 286 23.13 3.23 26.45
C ALA A 286 22.86 2.53 27.80
N GLY A 287 23.35 1.31 27.96
CA GLY A 287 23.46 0.70 29.29
C GLY A 287 24.58 1.37 30.07
N ASN A 288 24.43 1.50 31.39
CA ASN A 288 25.47 2.15 32.17
C ASN A 288 26.71 1.24 32.31
N SER A 289 27.89 1.78 32.01
CA SER A 289 29.17 1.08 32.10
C SER A 289 30.24 1.88 32.84
N ASN A 290 29.87 2.88 33.64
CA ASN A 290 30.79 3.85 34.25
C ASN A 290 31.69 3.24 35.33
N GLY A 291 32.73 2.50 34.95
CA GLY A 291 33.80 2.08 35.87
C GLY A 291 33.28 1.51 37.20
N ASN A 292 33.78 2.01 38.33
CA ASN A 292 33.35 1.58 39.68
C ASN A 292 32.07 2.31 40.17
N SER A 293 31.66 3.37 39.48
CA SER A 293 30.51 4.21 39.85
C SER A 293 29.23 3.64 39.28
N GLY A 294 28.23 3.47 40.13
CA GLY A 294 26.88 3.16 39.71
C GLY A 294 26.26 4.32 38.95
N GLY A 295 25.29 4.01 38.10
CA GLY A 295 24.50 5.02 37.42
C GLY A 295 23.34 4.43 36.65
N ASN A 296 22.39 5.32 36.37
CA ASN A 296 21.20 5.01 35.59
C ASN A 296 21.59 4.64 34.14
N GLY A 297 20.76 3.82 33.51
CA GLY A 297 20.83 3.63 32.07
C GLY A 297 20.32 4.87 31.32
N GLY A 298 20.74 5.02 30.06
CA GLY A 298 20.24 6.06 29.17
C GLY A 298 18.82 5.79 28.71
N ALA A 299 18.05 6.85 28.44
CA ALA A 299 16.71 6.73 27.86
C ALA A 299 16.77 6.40 26.36
N SER A 300 15.82 5.59 25.90
CA SER A 300 15.55 5.39 24.47
C SER A 300 14.36 6.26 24.07
N SER A 301 14.45 6.92 22.91
CA SER A 301 13.39 7.82 22.45
C SER A 301 13.28 7.89 20.94
N VAL A 302 12.09 8.23 20.45
CA VAL A 302 11.89 8.62 19.05
C VAL A 302 11.28 10.00 19.00
N THR A 303 11.86 10.88 18.20
CA THR A 303 11.32 12.22 17.94
C THR A 303 11.03 12.42 16.45
N ARG A 304 10.08 13.31 16.16
CA ARG A 304 9.74 13.75 14.80
C ARG A 304 9.62 15.27 14.83
N SER A 305 10.45 15.96 14.04
CA SER A 305 10.49 17.42 14.00
C SER A 305 10.64 18.06 15.40
N GLY A 306 11.52 17.49 16.23
CA GLY A 306 11.76 17.94 17.61
C GLY A 306 10.72 17.51 18.65
N SER A 307 9.55 17.03 18.24
CA SER A 307 8.52 16.54 19.16
C SER A 307 8.75 15.07 19.53
N SER A 308 8.66 14.75 20.83
CA SER A 308 8.82 13.38 21.31
C SER A 308 7.58 12.53 21.00
N LEU A 309 7.79 11.41 20.33
CA LEU A 309 6.76 10.41 20.04
C LEU A 309 6.74 9.31 21.10
N ILE A 310 7.90 8.95 21.64
CA ILE A 310 8.05 7.96 22.70
C ILE A 310 9.35 8.22 23.47
N VAL A 311 9.30 8.03 24.79
CA VAL A 311 10.49 7.99 25.67
C VAL A 311 10.32 6.83 26.64
N ALA A 312 11.34 5.98 26.71
CA ALA A 312 11.46 4.91 27.69
C ALA A 312 12.75 5.15 28.49
N ASN A 313 12.60 5.47 29.77
CA ASN A 313 13.72 5.79 30.65
C ASN A 313 14.63 4.56 30.86
N GLY A 314 15.90 4.80 31.16
CA GLY A 314 16.79 3.72 31.58
C GLY A 314 16.45 3.22 32.97
N GLY A 315 16.98 2.04 33.30
CA GLY A 315 16.93 1.50 34.65
C GLY A 315 17.62 2.45 35.61
N THR A 316 17.18 2.45 36.86
CA THR A 316 17.73 3.35 37.88
C THR A 316 18.66 2.61 38.83
N VAL A 317 19.47 3.38 39.56
CA VAL A 317 20.17 2.91 40.78
C VAL A 317 19.39 3.24 42.06
N GLU A 318 18.21 3.85 41.93
CA GLU A 318 17.32 4.11 43.07
C GLU A 318 16.81 2.77 43.61
N SER A 319 16.82 2.61 44.93
CA SER A 319 16.42 1.37 45.60
C SER A 319 15.31 1.65 46.61
N ASN A 320 14.54 0.62 46.96
CA ASN A 320 13.37 0.74 47.85
C ASN A 320 13.72 0.85 49.36
N GLY A 321 14.97 1.13 49.71
CA GLY A 321 15.38 1.30 51.10
C GLY A 321 16.75 1.96 51.25
N ASP A 322 17.13 2.24 52.50
CA ASP A 322 18.35 3.00 52.82
C ASP A 322 19.63 2.17 52.68
N PHE A 323 19.53 0.88 52.33
CA PHE A 323 20.66 -0.03 52.24
C PHE A 323 21.17 -0.15 50.80
N SER A 324 22.50 -0.07 50.63
CA SER A 324 23.19 -0.36 49.35
C SER A 324 23.06 -1.81 48.87
N ASN A 325 22.41 -2.65 49.68
CA ASN A 325 22.10 -4.05 49.41
C ASN A 325 20.70 -4.24 48.79
N CYS A 326 19.87 -3.20 48.77
CA CYS A 326 18.57 -3.24 48.10
C CYS A 326 18.77 -3.27 46.57
N GLY A 327 17.90 -4.01 45.89
CA GLY A 327 17.86 -4.01 44.44
C GLY A 327 17.30 -2.70 43.90
N CYS A 328 17.73 -2.32 42.70
CA CYS A 328 17.34 -1.04 42.11
C CYS A 328 16.11 -1.13 41.22
N ASN A 329 15.39 -0.01 41.09
CA ASN A 329 14.13 0.09 40.36
C ASN A 329 14.35 0.17 38.84
N GLY A 330 13.42 -0.38 38.07
CA GLY A 330 13.54 -0.41 36.62
C GLY A 330 12.29 -0.93 35.93
N GLY A 331 12.42 -1.21 34.62
CA GLY A 331 11.42 -1.95 33.87
C GLY A 331 11.05 -3.24 34.60
N SER A 332 12.05 -4.03 34.96
CA SER A 332 11.95 -4.99 36.06
C SER A 332 12.98 -4.66 37.13
N GLY A 333 12.63 -4.88 38.40
CA GLY A 333 13.47 -4.51 39.52
C GLY A 333 14.64 -5.47 39.73
N GLY A 334 15.79 -4.96 40.17
CA GLY A 334 16.94 -5.79 40.53
C GLY A 334 16.71 -6.59 41.82
N GLY A 335 17.34 -7.75 41.94
CA GLY A 335 17.24 -8.58 43.14
C GLY A 335 18.04 -8.01 44.30
N ALA A 336 17.59 -8.23 45.54
CA ALA A 336 18.34 -7.80 46.72
C ALA A 336 19.66 -8.57 46.87
N GLY A 337 20.67 -7.95 47.47
CA GLY A 337 21.89 -8.64 47.88
C GLY A 337 21.60 -9.70 48.96
N GLY A 338 22.46 -10.70 49.06
CA GLY A 338 22.43 -11.64 50.17
C GLY A 338 22.75 -10.94 51.50
N TYR A 339 22.16 -11.43 52.59
CA TYR A 339 22.46 -11.00 53.94
C TYR A 339 23.22 -12.09 54.69
N TYR A 340 24.14 -11.68 55.57
CA TYR A 340 24.90 -12.61 56.39
C TYR A 340 24.03 -13.26 57.47
N ASP A 341 23.66 -14.52 57.27
CA ASP A 341 22.92 -15.31 58.25
C ASP A 341 23.67 -16.61 58.60
N LYS A 342 24.08 -16.72 59.88
CA LYS A 342 24.72 -17.93 60.43
C LYS A 342 23.72 -19.08 60.58
N ASP A 343 22.44 -18.77 60.67
CA ASP A 343 21.38 -19.73 61.05
C ASP A 343 20.68 -20.31 59.81
N THR A 344 20.70 -19.62 58.66
CA THR A 344 20.07 -20.07 57.41
C THR A 344 20.91 -19.76 56.17
N THR A 345 21.01 -20.70 55.23
CA THR A 345 21.83 -20.54 54.00
C THR A 345 21.10 -19.82 52.86
N ASN A 346 19.75 -19.78 52.87
CA ASN A 346 18.93 -19.20 51.79
C ASN A 346 18.91 -17.67 51.76
N ASN A 347 19.29 -17.02 52.87
CA ASN A 347 19.41 -15.56 52.95
C ASN A 347 20.80 -15.08 52.53
N ASN A 348 21.78 -15.98 52.50
CA ASN A 348 23.16 -15.70 52.11
C ASN A 348 23.33 -15.66 50.58
N VAL A 349 22.39 -16.25 49.83
CA VAL A 349 22.35 -16.15 48.36
C VAL A 349 21.68 -14.85 47.92
N GLY A 350 22.17 -14.29 46.81
CA GLY A 350 21.56 -13.11 46.20
C GLY A 350 20.11 -13.37 45.76
N GLY A 351 19.29 -12.33 45.79
CA GLY A 351 17.94 -12.33 45.24
C GLY A 351 17.96 -12.30 43.71
N ASN A 352 17.03 -13.02 43.10
CA ASN A 352 16.84 -13.02 41.66
C ASN A 352 16.31 -11.67 41.17
N GLY A 353 16.75 -11.24 39.99
CA GLY A 353 16.18 -10.09 39.30
C GLY A 353 14.74 -10.35 38.85
N GLY A 354 13.92 -9.30 38.89
CA GLY A 354 12.54 -9.33 38.41
C GLY A 354 12.45 -9.51 36.91
N SER A 355 11.32 -10.01 36.43
CA SER A 355 11.04 -10.22 35.02
C SER A 355 9.67 -9.66 34.65
N ASN A 356 9.51 -9.20 33.41
CA ASN A 356 8.22 -8.79 32.86
C ASN A 356 7.47 -7.73 33.70
N GLY A 357 8.17 -6.70 34.17
CA GLY A 357 7.54 -5.64 34.96
C GLY A 357 7.51 -5.91 36.46
N GLN A 358 7.93 -7.10 36.90
CA GLN A 358 7.86 -7.50 38.30
C GLN A 358 9.05 -6.97 39.11
N ASN A 359 8.86 -6.96 40.43
CA ASN A 359 9.88 -6.61 41.40
C ASN A 359 10.98 -7.67 41.42
N GLY A 360 12.17 -7.26 41.84
CA GLY A 360 13.23 -8.20 42.20
C GLY A 360 12.90 -8.93 43.49
N GLN A 361 13.59 -10.05 43.72
CA GLN A 361 13.40 -10.84 44.93
C GLN A 361 13.98 -10.09 46.14
N THR A 362 13.11 -9.84 47.13
CA THR A 362 13.47 -9.34 48.46
C THR A 362 14.14 -10.43 49.31
N LYS A 363 15.08 -10.03 50.17
CA LYS A 363 15.70 -10.86 51.20
C LYS A 363 15.43 -10.26 52.57
N SER A 364 14.83 -11.04 53.47
CA SER A 364 14.44 -10.59 54.81
C SER A 364 14.92 -11.57 55.87
N LYS A 365 15.50 -11.06 56.96
CA LYS A 365 15.77 -11.85 58.17
C LYS A 365 14.77 -11.46 59.28
N PRO A 366 13.72 -12.28 59.56
CA PRO A 366 12.66 -11.93 60.50
C PRO A 366 13.14 -11.59 61.92
N ALA A 367 14.19 -12.28 62.39
CA ALA A 367 14.72 -12.13 63.75
C ALA A 367 15.62 -10.89 63.94
N ALA A 368 16.13 -10.29 62.86
CA ALA A 368 17.17 -9.25 62.92
C ALA A 368 16.69 -7.84 62.50
N LYS A 369 15.39 -7.66 62.20
CA LYS A 369 14.79 -6.40 61.69
C LYS A 369 15.37 -5.83 60.38
N TYR A 370 16.32 -6.49 59.70
CA TYR A 370 16.85 -6.05 58.41
C TYR A 370 16.10 -6.70 57.24
N THR A 371 15.61 -5.89 56.31
CA THR A 371 15.07 -6.33 55.02
C THR A 371 15.79 -5.59 53.90
N TYR A 372 16.38 -6.36 52.99
CA TYR A 372 16.91 -5.86 51.73
C TYR A 372 15.83 -6.06 50.67
N TRP A 373 15.21 -4.95 50.30
CA TRP A 373 14.13 -4.96 49.32
C TRP A 373 14.68 -5.24 47.94
N GLY A 374 13.98 -6.11 47.20
CA GLY A 374 14.15 -6.13 45.75
C GLY A 374 13.66 -4.81 45.17
N GLY A 375 14.26 -4.41 44.05
CA GLY A 375 13.84 -3.22 43.33
C GLY A 375 12.41 -3.35 42.81
N THR A 376 11.74 -2.22 42.68
CA THR A 376 10.41 -2.12 42.08
C THR A 376 10.52 -2.24 40.56
N GLY A 377 9.73 -3.15 39.99
CA GLY A 377 9.49 -3.19 38.55
C GLY A 377 8.42 -2.19 38.14
N GLN A 378 8.32 -1.86 36.86
CA GLN A 378 7.36 -0.86 36.36
C GLN A 378 5.88 -1.27 36.50
N GLY A 379 5.58 -2.48 37.00
CA GLY A 379 4.23 -3.00 37.23
C GLY A 379 3.45 -3.37 35.97
N THR A 380 3.98 -3.04 34.79
CA THR A 380 3.40 -3.36 33.50
C THR A 380 4.35 -4.22 32.67
N SER A 381 3.78 -5.03 31.78
CA SER A 381 4.54 -5.96 30.93
C SER A 381 5.67 -5.25 30.17
N THR A 382 6.86 -5.84 30.19
CA THR A 382 8.03 -5.36 29.42
C THR A 382 8.18 -6.09 28.09
N LYS A 383 7.17 -6.88 27.70
CA LYS A 383 7.14 -7.53 26.38
C LYS A 383 6.82 -6.51 25.29
N ALA A 384 7.47 -6.68 24.14
CA ALA A 384 7.19 -5.86 22.96
C ALA A 384 5.68 -5.81 22.67
N TRP A 385 5.20 -4.58 22.41
CA TRP A 385 3.81 -4.28 22.09
C TRP A 385 2.79 -4.54 23.20
N GLY A 386 3.26 -4.87 24.42
CA GLY A 386 2.42 -5.33 25.53
C GLY A 386 1.72 -6.67 25.26
N SER A 387 2.21 -7.44 24.28
CA SER A 387 1.62 -8.73 23.90
C SER A 387 2.08 -9.84 24.86
N SER A 388 1.18 -10.77 25.20
CA SER A 388 1.52 -11.97 26.00
C SER A 388 2.59 -12.85 25.33
N THR A 389 2.64 -12.85 24.00
CA THR A 389 3.59 -13.60 23.16
C THR A 389 4.77 -12.77 22.68
N GLY A 390 4.84 -11.48 23.03
CA GLY A 390 5.93 -10.59 22.62
C GLY A 390 7.28 -10.99 23.24
N THR A 391 8.36 -10.65 22.54
CA THR A 391 9.73 -10.76 23.06
C THR A 391 9.86 -9.96 24.35
N LEU A 392 10.46 -10.54 25.37
CA LEU A 392 10.61 -9.95 26.69
C LEU A 392 11.90 -9.12 26.78
N TYR A 393 11.82 -7.96 27.42
CA TYR A 393 12.93 -7.02 27.61
C TYR A 393 12.99 -6.49 29.04
N GLY A 394 14.03 -5.72 29.38
CA GLY A 394 14.13 -4.96 30.63
C GLY A 394 14.21 -5.82 31.89
N GLY A 395 14.86 -6.99 31.83
CA GLY A 395 15.06 -7.85 33.00
C GLY A 395 15.95 -7.20 34.06
N GLY A 396 15.63 -7.37 35.34
CA GLY A 396 16.42 -6.85 36.45
C GLY A 396 17.71 -7.64 36.66
N GLY A 397 18.77 -7.00 37.17
CA GLY A 397 20.00 -7.69 37.57
C GLY A 397 19.81 -8.54 38.83
N GLY A 398 20.55 -9.64 38.96
CA GLY A 398 20.60 -10.43 40.18
C GLY A 398 21.48 -9.77 41.26
N GLY A 399 21.09 -9.91 42.53
CA GLY A 399 21.88 -9.44 43.66
C GLY A 399 23.10 -10.33 43.93
N GLY A 400 24.12 -9.79 44.58
CA GLY A 400 25.35 -10.52 44.90
C GLY A 400 25.14 -11.52 46.05
N GLY A 401 25.89 -12.62 46.03
CA GLY A 401 25.95 -13.58 47.13
C GLY A 401 26.94 -13.16 48.22
N VAL A 402 26.72 -13.61 49.44
CA VAL A 402 27.61 -13.33 50.59
C VAL A 402 28.85 -14.21 50.51
N GLY A 403 30.04 -13.62 50.66
CA GLY A 403 31.31 -14.33 50.77
C GLY A 403 31.78 -14.39 52.21
N MET A 404 31.98 -15.60 52.73
CA MET A 404 32.42 -15.84 54.11
C MET A 404 33.82 -16.45 54.14
N ALA A 405 34.51 -16.32 55.28
CA ALA A 405 35.85 -16.87 55.51
C ALA A 405 36.05 -18.33 55.01
N TYR A 406 34.99 -19.16 55.05
CA TYR A 406 35.05 -20.57 54.61
C TYR A 406 33.90 -21.01 53.68
N LYS A 407 33.00 -20.12 53.25
CA LYS A 407 31.83 -20.48 52.43
C LYS A 407 31.50 -19.40 51.41
N SER A 408 31.31 -19.80 50.16
CA SER A 408 30.78 -18.96 49.08
C SER A 408 29.30 -19.25 48.87
N HIS A 409 28.50 -18.20 48.71
CA HIS A 409 27.09 -18.31 48.36
C HIS A 409 26.85 -17.73 46.97
N ALA A 410 25.95 -18.37 46.21
CA ALA A 410 25.63 -17.96 44.86
C ALA A 410 25.00 -16.56 44.81
N GLY A 411 25.29 -15.81 43.75
CA GLY A 411 24.50 -14.64 43.39
C GLY A 411 23.13 -15.04 42.84
N GLY A 412 22.20 -14.10 42.89
CA GLY A 412 20.88 -14.29 42.31
C GLY A 412 20.93 -14.36 40.79
N THR A 413 19.98 -15.06 40.18
CA THR A 413 19.87 -15.09 38.73
C THR A 413 19.43 -13.72 38.20
N GLY A 414 19.87 -13.35 37.01
CA GLY A 414 19.29 -12.21 36.31
C GLY A 414 17.85 -12.50 35.88
N GLY A 415 17.03 -11.46 35.82
CA GLY A 415 15.67 -11.55 35.32
C GLY A 415 15.61 -11.86 33.82
N ALA A 416 14.60 -12.61 33.42
CA ALA A 416 14.30 -12.84 32.01
C ALA A 416 14.04 -11.51 31.29
N GLY A 417 14.48 -11.41 30.03
CA GLY A 417 14.60 -10.12 29.33
C GLY A 417 15.97 -9.48 29.45
N GLY A 418 17.01 -10.28 29.76
CA GLY A 418 18.41 -9.92 29.59
C GLY A 418 19.13 -9.44 30.84
N GLY A 419 18.56 -9.59 32.04
CA GLY A 419 19.23 -9.22 33.29
C GLY A 419 20.53 -10.00 33.52
N GLY A 420 21.56 -9.33 34.03
CA GLY A 420 22.82 -9.96 34.41
C GLY A 420 22.70 -10.72 35.73
N ALA A 421 23.28 -11.91 35.82
CA ALA A 421 23.34 -12.67 37.07
C ALA A 421 24.29 -12.02 38.09
N GLY A 422 23.95 -12.07 39.37
CA GLY A 422 24.81 -11.63 40.45
C GLY A 422 26.03 -12.53 40.60
N GLY A 423 27.14 -11.96 41.09
CA GLY A 423 28.35 -12.67 41.42
C GLY A 423 28.20 -13.48 42.72
N ALA A 424 28.85 -14.63 42.77
CA ALA A 424 28.96 -15.40 44.01
C ALA A 424 29.90 -14.71 45.00
N GLY A 425 29.70 -14.95 46.30
CA GLY A 425 30.61 -14.48 47.33
C GLY A 425 32.01 -15.10 47.21
N GLY A 426 33.04 -14.43 47.72
CA GLY A 426 34.40 -14.99 47.76
C GLY A 426 34.50 -16.17 48.74
N ASP A 427 35.31 -17.19 48.39
CA ASP A 427 35.69 -18.29 49.28
C ASP A 427 37.13 -18.09 49.83
N GLY A 428 37.37 -18.40 51.11
CA GLY A 428 38.73 -18.57 51.63
C GLY A 428 39.64 -17.33 51.49
N LEU A 429 39.17 -16.15 51.91
CA LEU A 429 39.91 -14.88 51.82
C LEU A 429 40.15 -14.36 50.39
N LYS A 430 39.33 -14.76 49.41
CA LYS A 430 39.35 -14.21 48.04
C LYS A 430 38.38 -13.04 47.88
N ASP A 431 38.57 -12.30 46.79
CA ASP A 431 37.60 -11.30 46.33
C ASP A 431 36.26 -11.95 45.97
N GLY A 432 35.19 -11.16 46.04
CA GLY A 432 33.90 -11.58 45.50
C GLY A 432 33.96 -11.80 44.00
N TYR A 433 33.16 -12.74 43.47
CA TYR A 433 33.09 -12.96 42.03
C TYR A 433 32.34 -11.80 41.36
N PRO A 434 32.74 -11.40 40.13
CA PRO A 434 32.07 -10.33 39.42
C PRO A 434 30.66 -10.74 38.99
N GLY A 435 29.73 -9.79 39.04
CA GLY A 435 28.42 -9.90 38.43
C GLY A 435 28.51 -9.90 36.91
N LYS A 436 27.53 -10.50 36.26
CA LYS A 436 27.42 -10.48 34.79
C LYS A 436 26.75 -9.21 34.32
N SER A 437 27.17 -8.71 33.16
CA SER A 437 26.50 -7.58 32.51
C SER A 437 25.10 -7.98 32.04
N GLY A 438 24.22 -6.99 31.97
CA GLY A 438 22.98 -7.10 31.23
C GLY A 438 23.24 -7.36 29.75
N THR A 439 22.32 -8.07 29.11
CA THR A 439 22.43 -8.42 27.70
C THR A 439 22.25 -7.16 26.84
N PRO A 440 23.15 -6.87 25.90
CA PRO A 440 22.97 -5.74 24.98
C PRO A 440 21.65 -5.81 24.22
N ASN A 441 21.07 -4.65 23.92
CA ASN A 441 19.83 -4.48 23.17
C ASN A 441 18.58 -5.05 23.85
N THR A 442 18.66 -5.21 25.18
CA THR A 442 17.52 -5.67 25.99
C THR A 442 17.13 -4.71 27.08
N GLY A 443 17.96 -3.72 27.40
CA GLY A 443 17.83 -2.92 28.60
C GLY A 443 18.08 -3.70 29.90
N GLY A 444 18.64 -4.90 29.86
CA GLY A 444 18.86 -5.70 31.07
C GLY A 444 19.72 -4.99 32.12
N GLY A 445 19.33 -5.04 33.38
CA GLY A 445 20.13 -4.50 34.49
C GLY A 445 21.39 -5.32 34.75
N GLY A 446 22.48 -4.65 35.14
CA GLY A 446 23.72 -5.32 35.54
C GLY A 446 23.56 -6.14 36.82
N GLY A 447 24.14 -7.34 36.86
CA GLY A 447 24.23 -8.14 38.08
C GLY A 447 25.23 -7.53 39.05
N ALA A 448 24.92 -7.56 40.34
CA ALA A 448 25.83 -7.06 41.36
C ALA A 448 27.01 -8.02 41.57
N GLY A 449 28.17 -7.51 41.97
CA GLY A 449 29.27 -8.36 42.40
C GLY A 449 28.99 -9.04 43.74
N GLY A 450 29.60 -10.21 43.95
CA GLY A 450 29.51 -10.90 45.24
C GLY A 450 30.30 -10.18 46.33
N GLY A 451 29.89 -10.40 47.59
CA GLY A 451 30.56 -9.85 48.76
C GLY A 451 31.80 -10.65 49.15
N SER A 452 32.69 -10.03 49.92
CA SER A 452 33.78 -10.69 50.63
C SER A 452 33.86 -10.16 52.05
N ASP A 453 34.12 -11.02 53.04
CA ASP A 453 34.30 -10.61 54.44
C ASP A 453 35.68 -9.99 54.70
N VAL A 454 36.68 -10.27 53.84
CA VAL A 454 38.10 -9.94 54.15
C VAL A 454 38.81 -9.23 53.00
N LYS A 455 38.25 -9.26 51.79
CA LYS A 455 38.83 -8.65 50.58
C LYS A 455 37.83 -7.73 49.85
N ALA A 456 38.09 -7.41 48.59
CA ALA A 456 37.23 -6.52 47.82
C ALA A 456 35.95 -7.25 47.35
N ASN A 457 34.90 -6.47 47.11
CA ASN A 457 33.70 -6.99 46.47
C ASN A 457 33.97 -7.22 44.98
N GLY A 458 33.24 -8.18 44.40
CA GLY A 458 33.28 -8.40 42.96
C GLY A 458 32.81 -7.16 42.20
N ALA A 459 33.31 -6.99 40.97
CA ALA A 459 32.84 -5.92 40.11
C ALA A 459 31.38 -6.15 39.70
N SER A 460 30.56 -5.10 39.74
CA SER A 460 29.21 -5.13 39.19
C SER A 460 29.24 -5.13 37.67
N GLY A 461 28.35 -5.93 37.07
CA GLY A 461 28.15 -5.98 35.63
C GLY A 461 27.58 -4.66 35.09
N SER A 462 27.91 -4.33 33.85
CA SER A 462 27.33 -3.18 33.16
C SER A 462 25.86 -3.43 32.81
N GLY A 463 25.07 -2.37 32.68
CA GLY A 463 23.74 -2.47 32.10
C GLY A 463 23.79 -2.77 30.60
N GLY A 464 22.80 -3.49 30.09
CA GLY A 464 22.61 -3.69 28.65
C GLY A 464 22.06 -2.44 27.98
N SER A 465 22.44 -2.17 26.73
CA SER A 465 21.81 -1.12 25.92
C SER A 465 20.32 -1.38 25.73
N GLY A 466 19.56 -0.30 25.55
CA GLY A 466 18.16 -0.32 25.20
C GLY A 466 17.92 -0.76 23.76
N ILE A 467 16.68 -0.64 23.30
CA ILE A 467 16.26 -0.99 21.94
C ILE A 467 15.02 -0.20 21.55
N VAL A 468 14.86 0.11 20.27
CA VAL A 468 13.63 0.68 19.72
C VAL A 468 13.12 -0.20 18.58
N LEU A 469 11.85 -0.56 18.63
CA LEU A 469 11.15 -1.30 17.60
C LEU A 469 10.10 -0.41 16.96
N LEU A 470 10.01 -0.48 15.63
CA LEU A 470 9.11 0.30 14.81
C LEU A 470 8.36 -0.65 13.88
N LYS A 471 7.04 -0.46 13.78
CA LYS A 471 6.16 -1.24 12.92
C LYS A 471 5.32 -0.30 12.05
N LEU A 472 5.46 -0.35 10.73
CA LEU A 472 4.72 0.52 9.79
C LEU A 472 3.62 -0.23 9.06
N TYR A 473 2.44 0.39 8.95
CA TYR A 473 1.30 -0.19 8.25
C TYR A 473 0.38 0.83 7.56
#